data_AF-A0A1W9IUD0-F1
#
_entry.id   AF-A0A1W9IUD0-F1
#
_cell.length_a   1.000
_cell.length_b   1.000
_cell.length_c   1.000
_cell.angle_alpha   90.00
_cell.angle_beta   90.00
_cell.angle_gamma   90.00
#
_symmetry.space_group_name_H-M   'P 1'
#
loop_
_entity.id
_entity.type
_entity.pdbx_description
1 polymer ?
#
loop_
_entity_poly.entity_id
_entity_poly.type
_entity_poly.pdbx_seq_one_letter_code
_entity_poly.pdbx_strand_id
1 'polypeptide(L)' 'MFTSELVVVQLADGTSILFRLEKDASVDSSLKVADRVEVRFTSDDHVISVKKLITGSEPLR' A
#
# COMPACT_ATOMS: atom_id res chain seq x y z
N MET A 1 4.78 -7.44 -21.91
CA MET A 1 4.79 -6.06 -21.40
C MET A 1 3.59 -5.93 -20.48
N PHE A 2 3.79 -6.00 -19.16
CA PHE A 2 2.70 -5.83 -18.20
C PHE A 2 2.50 -4.33 -17.99
N THR A 3 1.31 -3.81 -18.28
CA THR A 3 1.07 -2.37 -18.51
C THR A 3 0.45 -1.62 -17.33
N SER A 4 0.26 -2.25 -16.17
CA SER A 4 -0.09 -1.58 -14.90
C SER A 4 0.07 -2.59 -13.77
N GLU A 5 0.96 -2.32 -12.82
CA GLU A 5 1.10 -3.17 -11.63
C GLU A 5 -0.04 -2.80 -10.67
N LEU A 6 -0.99 -3.72 -10.47
CA LEU A 6 -2.12 -3.50 -9.56
C LEU A 6 -1.73 -3.93 -8.15
N VAL A 7 -2.07 -3.11 -7.15
CA VAL A 7 -1.92 -3.48 -5.73
C VAL A 7 -3.28 -3.85 -5.18
N VAL A 8 -3.36 -5.02 -4.55
CA VAL A 8 -4.53 -5.46 -3.78
C VAL A 8 -4.23 -5.26 -2.31
N VAL A 9 -5.04 -4.45 -1.63
CA VAL A 9 -5.02 -4.32 -0.17
C VAL A 9 -6.28 -4.93 0.38
N GLN A 10 -6.13 -5.86 1.33
CA GLN A 10 -7.25 -6.44 2.05
C GLN A 10 -7.48 -5.69 3.36
N LEU A 11 -8.69 -5.18 3.54
CA LEU A 11 -9.15 -4.60 4.80
C LEU A 11 -9.45 -5.71 5.83
N ALA A 12 -9.50 -5.32 7.10
CA ALA A 12 -9.74 -6.25 8.21
C ALA A 12 -11.12 -6.94 8.15
N ASP A 13 -12.09 -6.35 7.46
CA ASP A 13 -13.42 -6.93 7.24
C ASP A 13 -13.48 -7.93 6.06
N GLY A 14 -12.33 -8.17 5.40
CA GLY A 14 -12.21 -9.06 4.25
C GLY A 14 -12.40 -8.38 2.89
N THR A 15 -12.80 -7.09 2.86
CA THR A 15 -12.94 -6.32 1.63
C THR A 15 -11.59 -6.14 0.95
N SER A 16 -11.52 -6.42 -0.34
CA SER A 16 -10.31 -6.16 -1.14
C SER A 16 -10.48 -4.87 -1.93
N ILE A 17 -9.53 -3.96 -1.79
CA ILE A 17 -9.45 -2.74 -2.58
C ILE A 17 -8.31 -2.88 -3.58
N LEU A 18 -8.63 -2.63 -4.85
CA LEU A 18 -7.70 -2.70 -5.95
C LEU A 18 -7.28 -1.29 -6.36
N PHE A 19 -5.97 -1.06 -6.41
CA PHE A 19 -5.42 0.23 -6.83
C PHE A 19 -4.48 0.06 -8.02
N ARG A 20 -4.52 1.02 -8.93
CA ARG A 20 -3.52 1.14 -10.00
C ARG A 20 -2.30 1.85 -9.46
N LEU A 21 -1.13 1.23 -9.57
CA LEU A 21 0.13 1.94 -9.38
C LEU A 21 0.42 2.74 -10.64
N GLU A 22 0.53 4.05 -10.45
CA GLU A 22 1.12 4.92 -11.47
C GLU A 22 2.63 4.64 -11.56
N LYS A 23 3.22 4.93 -12.72
CA LYS A 23 4.64 4.63 -13.00
C LYS A 23 5.60 5.28 -11.99
N ASP A 24 5.20 6.41 -11.42
CA ASP A 24 6.02 7.19 -10.49
C ASP A 24 5.66 6.91 -9.02
N ALA A 25 4.74 5.97 -8.76
CA ALA A 25 4.35 5.59 -7.40
C ALA A 25 5.51 4.88 -6.70
N SER A 26 5.87 5.34 -5.50
CA SER A 26 6.94 4.72 -4.71
C SER A 26 6.41 3.56 -3.87
N VAL A 27 6.84 2.34 -4.21
CA VAL A 27 6.50 1.12 -3.47
C VAL A 27 7.72 0.66 -2.69
N ASP A 28 7.54 0.40 -1.39
CA ASP A 28 8.56 -0.22 -0.57
C ASP A 28 8.86 -1.65 -1.05
N SER A 29 10.06 -1.87 -1.60
CA SER A 29 10.48 -3.15 -2.17
C SER A 29 10.65 -4.27 -1.14
N SER A 30 10.65 -3.95 0.15
CA SER A 30 10.74 -4.93 1.24
C SER A 30 9.39 -5.53 1.64
N LEU A 31 8.28 -5.06 1.04
CA LEU A 31 6.93 -5.53 1.32
C LEU A 31 6.76 -7.02 1.01
N LYS A 32 6.09 -7.70 1.93
CA LYS A 32 5.70 -9.10 1.79
C LYS A 32 4.18 -9.23 1.81
N VAL A 33 3.69 -10.32 1.24
CA VAL A 33 2.28 -10.70 1.38
C VAL A 33 1.92 -10.76 2.87
N ALA A 34 0.74 -10.24 3.22
CA ALA A 34 0.22 -10.07 4.58
C ALA A 34 0.90 -8.99 5.45
N ASP A 35 1.85 -8.21 4.92
CA ASP A 35 2.28 -6.99 5.60
C ASP A 35 1.11 -6.00 5.68
N ARG A 36 0.97 -5.34 6.84
CA ARG A 36 0.11 -4.16 6.94
C ARG A 36 0.81 -3.01 6.23
N VAL A 37 0.05 -2.24 5.46
CA VAL A 37 0.59 -1.15 4.65
C VAL A 37 -0.17 0.14 4.88
N GLU A 38 0.54 1.26 4.79
CA GLU A 38 -0.04 2.58 4.60
C GLU A 38 -0.03 2.86 3.09
N VAL A 39 -1.20 3.18 2.54
CA VAL A 39 -1.34 3.64 1.15
C VAL A 39 -1.72 5.10 1.16
N ARG A 40 -0.99 5.91 0.38
CA ARG A 40 -1.31 7.33 0.19
C ARG A 40 -1.83 7.58 -1.21
N PHE A 41 -2.88 8.38 -1.26
CA PHE A 41 -3.58 8.78 -2.47
C PHE A 41 -3.44 10.27 -2.72
N THR A 42 -3.53 10.67 -3.98
CA THR A 42 -3.85 12.06 -4.34
C THR A 42 -5.33 12.35 -4.08
N SER A 43 -5.71 13.61 -4.21
CA SER A 43 -7.11 14.04 -4.20
C SER A 43 -7.94 13.47 -5.36
N ASP A 44 -7.27 12.98 -6.41
CA ASP A 44 -7.85 12.36 -7.61
C ASP A 44 -7.77 10.82 -7.56
N ASP A 45 -7.65 10.23 -6.35
CA ASP A 45 -7.62 8.78 -6.10
C ASP A 45 -6.43 8.01 -6.72
N HIS A 46 -5.35 8.69 -7.12
CA HIS A 46 -4.14 8.01 -7.61
C HIS A 46 -3.21 7.62 -6.47
N VAL A 47 -2.68 6.38 -6.49
CA VAL A 47 -1.69 5.93 -5.51
C VAL A 47 -0.35 6.61 -5.79
N ILE A 48 0.19 7.29 -4.78
CA ILE A 48 1.53 7.91 -4.84
C ILE A 48 2.57 7.14 -4.02
N SER A 49 2.16 6.41 -2.98
CA SER A 49 3.09 5.58 -2.22
C SER A 49 2.41 4.44 -1.48
N VAL A 50 3.09 3.29 -1.43
CA VAL A 50 2.73 2.15 -0.58
C VAL A 50 3.93 1.82 0.30
N LYS A 51 3.74 1.87 1.62
CA LYS A 51 4.81 1.62 2.59
C LYS A 51 4.38 0.63 3.64
N LYS A 52 5.34 -0.11 4.19
CA LYS A 52 5.07 -0.99 5.32
C LYS A 52 4.63 -0.16 6.52
N LEU A 53 3.46 -0.49 7.06
CA LEU A 53 2.99 0.10 8.31
C LEU A 53 3.74 -0.58 9.44
N ILE A 54 4.77 0.09 9.95
CA ILE A 54 5.47 -0.34 11.16
C ILE A 54 4.57 0.04 12.34
N THR A 55 3.73 -0.88 12.80
CA THR A 55 3.08 -0.72 14.10
C THR A 55 4.20 -0.76 15.14
N GLY A 56 4.61 0.41 15.63
CA GLY A 56 5.64 0.51 16.64
C GLY A 56 5.26 -0.37 17.83
N SER A 57 6.08 -1.37 18.10
CA SER A 57 6.32 -1.81 19.48
C SER A 57 7.15 -0.73 20.17
N GLU A 58 6.65 0.49 20.26
CA GLU A 58 7.20 1.51 21.14
C GLU A 58 6.40 1.44 22.44
N PRO A 59 7.02 1.08 23.58
CA PRO A 59 6.36 1.26 24.87
C PRO A 59 6.16 2.76 25.05
N LEU A 60 4.92 3.17 25.33
CA LEU A 60 4.57 4.51 25.78
C LEU A 60 5.59 4.94 26.86
N ARG A 61 6.39 5.98 26.57
CA ARG A 61 7.22 6.68 27.54
C ARG A 61 6.67 8.07 27.76
#